data_AF-A0A835PNG5-F1
#
_entry.id   AF-A0A835PNG5-F1
#
_cell.length_a   1.000
_cell.length_b   1.000
_cell.length_c   1.000
_cell.angle_alpha   90.00
_cell.angle_beta   90.00
_cell.angle_gamma   90.00
#
_symmetry.space_group_name_H-M   'P 1'
#
loop_
_entity.id
_entity.type
_entity.pdbx_description
1 polymer ?
#
loop_
_entity_poly.entity_id
_entity_poly.type
_entity_poly.pdbx_seq_one_letter_code
_entity_poly.pdbx_strand_id
1 'polypeptide(L)'
;MLISFIQSFITQKPDKRPLVVLPKGIVPTWKREFQLWQLEDIPLFDFYSVKADHRSQQLDVLKSWEQTKSILFLGYKQFTNIVSSSTVDRIDAMCREKLLMVPGLVVLDEGHTPRNNNTALVHSLSRIQTPRKVVLSGTLFQNHVKESSTSSNWSALSS
;
A
#
# COMPACT_ATOMS: atom_id res chain seq x y z
N MET A 1 -7.80 14.57 -8.19
CA MET A 1 -6.40 14.92 -7.82
C MET A 1 -5.55 13.70 -7.48
N LEU A 2 -5.94 12.83 -6.53
CA LEU A 2 -5.08 11.68 -6.18
C LEU A 2 -4.99 10.60 -7.25
N ILE A 3 -6.11 10.22 -7.88
CA ILE A 3 -6.12 9.23 -8.96
C ILE A 3 -5.14 9.67 -10.07
N SER A 4 -5.21 10.94 -10.47
CA SER A 4 -4.29 11.57 -11.43
C SER A 4 -2.84 11.56 -10.94
N PHE A 5 -2.59 11.78 -9.65
CA PHE A 5 -1.24 11.64 -9.08
C PHE A 5 -0.71 10.21 -9.18
N ILE A 6 -1.51 9.19 -8.82
CA ILE A 6 -1.12 7.78 -8.88
C ILE A 6 -0.89 7.36 -10.35
N GLN A 7 -1.75 7.79 -11.26
CA GLN A 7 -1.56 7.59 -12.71
C GLN A 7 -0.26 8.21 -13.19
N SER A 8 -0.01 9.48 -12.87
CA SER A 8 1.23 10.17 -13.24
C SER A 8 2.46 9.46 -12.66
N PHE A 9 2.40 9.00 -11.42
CA PHE A 9 3.46 8.21 -10.80
C PHE A 9 3.74 6.93 -11.58
N ILE A 10 2.70 6.17 -11.93
CA ILE A 10 2.84 4.92 -12.69
C ILE A 10 3.42 5.17 -14.08
N THR A 11 3.01 6.26 -14.75
CA THR A 11 3.55 6.64 -16.07
C THR A 11 5.02 7.02 -15.99
N GLN A 12 5.42 7.77 -14.96
CA GLN A 12 6.82 8.19 -14.77
C GLN A 12 7.72 7.07 -14.21
N LYS A 13 7.14 6.10 -13.50
CA LYS A 13 7.85 5.02 -12.80
C LYS A 13 7.17 3.67 -13.07
N PRO A 14 7.21 3.16 -14.32
CA PRO A 14 6.48 1.94 -14.72
C PRO A 14 7.02 0.66 -14.06
N ASP A 15 8.24 0.68 -13.55
CA ASP A 15 8.87 -0.39 -12.77
C ASP A 15 8.36 -0.46 -11.31
N LYS A 16 7.64 0.58 -10.87
CA LYS A 16 7.11 0.66 -9.51
C LYS A 16 5.70 0.13 -9.42
N ARG A 17 5.33 -0.29 -8.22
CA ARG A 17 4.03 -0.90 -7.91
C ARG A 17 3.34 -0.13 -6.80
N PRO A 18 2.32 0.68 -7.09
CA PRO A 18 1.56 1.35 -6.05
C PRO A 18 0.75 0.37 -5.22
N LEU A 19 0.78 0.57 -3.91
CA LEU A 19 -0.06 -0.09 -2.92
C LEU A 19 -0.98 0.95 -2.28
N VAL A 20 -2.28 0.77 -2.42
CA VAL A 20 -3.30 1.60 -1.76
C VAL A 20 -3.90 0.82 -0.60
N VAL A 21 -3.80 1.35 0.62
CA VAL A 21 -4.33 0.77 1.84
C VAL A 21 -5.47 1.65 2.39
N LEU A 22 -6.67 1.09 2.47
CA LEU A 22 -7.91 1.84 2.74
C LEU A 22 -8.93 0.98 3.52
N PRO A 23 -10.04 1.54 4.03
CA PRO A 23 -11.13 0.72 4.56
C PRO A 23 -11.65 -0.28 3.52
N LYS A 24 -11.81 -1.56 3.89
CA LYS A 24 -12.27 -2.63 2.97
C LYS A 24 -13.55 -2.25 2.21
N GLY A 25 -14.50 -1.60 2.91
CA GLY A 25 -15.82 -1.27 2.35
C GLY A 25 -15.78 -0.31 1.17
N ILE A 26 -14.74 0.50 1.03
CA ILE A 26 -14.64 1.50 -0.04
C ILE A 26 -13.72 1.06 -1.19
N VAL A 27 -13.10 -0.12 -1.10
CA VAL A 27 -12.25 -0.67 -2.19
C VAL A 27 -13.00 -0.74 -3.53
N PRO A 28 -14.25 -1.25 -3.61
CA PRO A 28 -14.97 -1.29 -4.89
C PRO A 28 -15.23 0.12 -5.46
N THR A 29 -15.53 1.08 -4.59
CA THR A 29 -15.74 2.49 -4.99
C THR A 29 -14.47 3.07 -5.58
N TRP A 30 -13.33 2.91 -4.90
CA TRP A 30 -12.04 3.37 -5.40
C TRP A 30 -11.69 2.74 -6.74
N LYS A 31 -11.88 1.42 -6.92
CA LYS A 31 -11.63 0.76 -8.21
C LYS A 31 -12.51 1.31 -9.32
N ARG A 32 -13.79 1.57 -9.05
CA ARG A 32 -14.72 2.19 -10.01
C ARG A 32 -14.24 3.59 -10.41
N GLU A 33 -13.90 4.43 -9.44
CA GLU A 33 -13.37 5.77 -9.73
C GLU A 33 -12.10 5.68 -10.57
N PHE A 34 -11.16 4.80 -10.22
CA PHE A 34 -9.96 4.58 -11.02
C PHE A 34 -10.30 4.24 -12.47
N GLN A 35 -11.24 3.34 -12.71
CA GLN A 35 -11.68 2.96 -14.06
C GLN A 35 -12.37 4.11 -14.80
N LEU A 36 -13.21 4.90 -14.12
CA LEU A 36 -13.90 6.06 -14.70
C LEU A 36 -12.92 7.15 -15.15
N TRP A 37 -11.86 7.38 -14.38
CA TRP A 37 -10.88 8.43 -14.63
C TRP A 37 -9.61 7.91 -15.33
N GLN A 38 -9.57 6.63 -15.71
CA GLN A 38 -8.41 6.02 -16.38
C GLN A 38 -8.43 6.27 -17.88
N LEU A 39 -7.34 6.87 -18.37
CA LEU A 39 -7.05 7.01 -19.79
C LEU A 39 -6.35 5.75 -20.36
N GLU A 40 -5.74 4.93 -19.50
CA GLU A 40 -5.08 3.66 -19.84
C GLU A 40 -5.67 2.52 -19.00
N ASP A 41 -5.78 1.33 -19.61
CA ASP A 41 -6.23 0.11 -18.93
C ASP A 41 -5.13 -0.43 -18.01
N ILE A 42 -5.08 0.06 -16.78
CA ILE A 42 -4.13 -0.37 -15.75
C ILE A 42 -4.82 -1.42 -14.87
N PRO A 43 -4.30 -2.66 -14.79
CA PRO A 43 -4.87 -3.69 -13.93
C PRO A 43 -4.98 -3.26 -12.46
N LEU A 44 -6.15 -3.48 -11.87
CA LEU A 44 -6.46 -3.16 -10.48
C LEU A 44 -6.67 -4.45 -9.68
N PHE A 45 -5.67 -4.83 -8.90
CA PHE A 45 -5.67 -6.03 -8.09
C PHE A 45 -6.18 -5.77 -6.67
N ASP A 46 -6.85 -6.77 -6.11
CA ASP A 46 -7.24 -6.84 -4.71
C ASP A 46 -7.58 -8.31 -4.36
N PHE A 47 -7.64 -8.64 -3.06
CA PHE A 47 -7.99 -10.01 -2.64
C PHE A 47 -9.50 -10.30 -2.64
N TYR A 48 -10.34 -9.27 -2.69
CA TYR A 48 -11.78 -9.37 -2.45
C TYR A 48 -12.56 -9.76 -3.70
N SER A 49 -12.22 -9.16 -4.84
CA SER A 49 -12.86 -9.40 -6.14
C SER A 49 -12.67 -10.85 -6.60
N VAL A 50 -11.50 -11.42 -6.29
CA VAL A 50 -11.14 -12.80 -6.67
C VAL A 50 -11.32 -13.81 -5.53
N LYS A 51 -11.87 -13.39 -4.39
CA LYS A 51 -12.07 -14.23 -3.19
C LYS A 51 -10.80 -15.00 -2.79
N ALA A 52 -9.66 -14.29 -2.72
CA ALA A 52 -8.40 -14.84 -2.26
C ALA A 52 -8.40 -14.95 -0.73
N ASP A 53 -9.10 -15.95 -0.22
CA ASP A 53 -9.31 -16.18 1.21
C ASP A 53 -8.12 -16.90 1.87
N HIS A 54 -7.33 -17.64 1.08
CA HIS A 54 -6.14 -18.35 1.54
C HIS A 54 -4.83 -17.68 1.13
N ARG A 55 -3.77 -17.93 1.90
CA ARG A 55 -2.47 -17.27 1.68
C ARG A 55 -1.84 -17.61 0.33
N SER A 56 -2.05 -18.82 -0.18
CA SER A 56 -1.60 -19.22 -1.52
C SER A 56 -2.26 -18.38 -2.62
N GLN A 57 -3.59 -18.23 -2.57
CA GLN A 57 -4.34 -17.39 -3.51
C GLN A 57 -3.92 -15.91 -3.40
N GLN A 58 -3.69 -15.42 -2.18
CA GLN A 58 -3.17 -14.07 -1.95
C GLN A 58 -1.79 -13.90 -2.56
N LEU A 59 -0.91 -14.89 -2.43
CA LEU A 59 0.42 -14.89 -3.04
C LEU A 59 0.33 -14.78 -4.56
N ASP A 60 -0.61 -15.48 -5.19
CA ASP A 60 -0.79 -15.43 -6.64
C ASP A 60 -1.25 -14.05 -7.11
N VAL A 61 -2.17 -13.41 -6.37
CA VAL A 61 -2.55 -12.00 -6.64
C VAL A 61 -1.34 -11.07 -6.50
N LEU A 62 -0.52 -11.25 -5.45
CA LEU A 62 0.67 -10.43 -5.23
C LEU A 62 1.72 -10.61 -6.32
N LYS A 63 1.89 -11.83 -6.86
CA LYS A 63 2.77 -12.10 -8.00
C LYS A 63 2.27 -11.40 -9.26
N SER A 64 0.98 -11.50 -9.57
CA SER A 64 0.38 -10.83 -10.73
C SER A 64 0.51 -9.30 -10.66
N TRP A 65 0.31 -8.74 -9.46
CA TRP A 65 0.54 -7.33 -9.19
C TRP A 65 2.00 -6.92 -9.44
N GLU A 66 2.97 -7.68 -8.90
CA GLU A 66 4.39 -7.38 -9.11
C GLU A 66 4.81 -7.48 -10.59
N GLN A 67 4.29 -8.45 -11.33
CA GLN A 67 4.71 -8.73 -12.70
C GLN A 67 4.21 -7.71 -13.74
N THR A 68 3.16 -6.93 -13.41
CA THR A 68 2.50 -6.04 -14.37
C THR A 68 2.47 -4.59 -13.89
N LYS A 69 2.45 -3.62 -14.82
CA LYS A 69 2.21 -2.19 -14.53
C LYS A 69 0.80 -2.06 -13.96
N SER A 70 0.66 -2.12 -12.64
CA SER A 70 -0.63 -2.32 -11.97
C SER A 70 -0.69 -1.69 -10.57
N ILE A 71 -1.88 -1.69 -9.98
CA ILE A 71 -2.15 -1.16 -8.64
C ILE A 71 -2.73 -2.27 -7.76
N LEU A 72 -2.29 -2.34 -6.50
CA LEU A 72 -2.87 -3.23 -5.50
C LEU A 72 -3.66 -2.43 -4.46
N PHE A 73 -4.90 -2.85 -4.20
CA PHE A 73 -5.76 -2.30 -3.14
C PHE A 73 -5.89 -3.33 -2.01
N LEU A 74 -5.59 -2.91 -0.78
CA LEU A 74 -5.78 -3.73 0.41
C LEU A 74 -6.54 -2.99 1.51
N GLY A 75 -7.37 -3.75 2.21
CA GLY A 75 -7.97 -3.34 3.46
C GLY A 75 -6.96 -3.33 4.60
N TYR A 76 -7.09 -2.39 5.54
CA TYR A 76 -6.21 -2.29 6.73
C TYR A 76 -5.96 -3.61 7.44
N LYS A 77 -7.02 -4.37 7.73
CA LYS A 77 -6.92 -5.65 8.43
C LYS A 77 -6.14 -6.69 7.63
N GLN A 78 -6.31 -6.76 6.31
CA GLN A 78 -5.58 -7.73 5.48
C GLN A 78 -4.10 -7.37 5.38
N PHE A 79 -3.81 -6.08 5.13
CA PHE A 79 -2.44 -5.59 5.08
C PHE A 79 -1.69 -5.87 6.40
N THR A 80 -2.28 -5.47 7.53
CA THR A 80 -1.66 -5.67 8.86
C THR A 80 -1.50 -7.14 9.23
N ASN A 81 -2.48 -7.99 8.91
CA ASN A 81 -2.41 -9.44 9.16
C ASN A 81 -1.21 -10.08 8.44
N ILE A 82 -1.04 -9.78 7.15
CA ILE A 82 0.07 -10.36 6.37
C ILE A 82 1.42 -9.81 6.84
N VAL A 83 1.52 -8.50 7.04
CA VAL A 83 2.79 -7.87 7.41
C VAL A 83 3.21 -8.28 8.83
N SER A 84 2.28 -8.28 9.78
CA SER A 84 2.55 -8.61 11.19
C SER A 84 2.64 -10.11 11.47
N SER A 85 2.36 -10.96 10.49
CA SER A 85 2.50 -12.40 10.65
C SER A 85 3.92 -12.78 11.04
N SER A 86 4.05 -13.62 12.06
CA SER A 86 5.30 -14.21 12.56
C SER A 86 5.43 -15.69 12.22
N THR A 87 4.57 -16.22 11.34
CA THR A 87 4.62 -17.64 10.98
C THR A 87 5.87 -17.94 10.15
N VAL A 88 6.38 -19.15 10.32
CA VAL A 88 7.52 -19.70 9.54
C VAL A 88 7.06 -20.35 8.23
N ASP A 89 5.76 -20.29 7.92
CA ASP A 89 5.23 -20.81 6.67
C ASP A 89 5.82 -20.06 5.48
N ARG A 90 6.27 -20.81 4.47
CA ARG A 90 6.97 -20.25 3.32
C ARG A 90 6.08 -19.31 2.51
N ILE A 91 4.79 -19.65 2.33
CA ILE A 91 3.86 -18.85 1.53
C ILE A 91 3.53 -17.56 2.29
N ASP A 92 3.32 -17.64 3.60
CA ASP A 92 3.16 -16.48 4.47
C ASP A 92 4.35 -15.52 4.38
N ALA A 93 5.57 -16.04 4.50
CA ALA A 93 6.80 -15.27 4.38
C ALA A 93 6.92 -14.58 3.02
N MET A 94 6.60 -15.26 1.92
CA MET A 94 6.62 -14.67 0.58
C MET A 94 5.59 -13.55 0.40
N CYS A 95 4.38 -13.71 0.94
CA CYS A 95 3.38 -12.63 0.90
C CYS A 95 3.84 -11.40 1.69
N ARG A 96 4.39 -11.63 2.89
CA ARG A 96 4.95 -10.58 3.73
C ARG A 96 6.08 -9.86 3.02
N GLU A 97 7.03 -10.59 2.45
CA GLU A 97 8.14 -10.03 1.68
C GLU A 97 7.65 -9.15 0.53
N LYS A 98 6.70 -9.63 -0.28
CA LYS A 98 6.13 -8.84 -1.38
C LYS A 98 5.54 -7.52 -0.90
N LEU A 99 4.74 -7.52 0.17
CA LEU A 99 4.14 -6.29 0.70
C LEU A 99 5.15 -5.33 1.34
N LEU A 100 6.33 -5.81 1.76
CA LEU A 100 7.37 -4.97 2.35
C LEU A 100 8.35 -4.40 1.31
N MET A 101 8.68 -5.18 0.28
CA MET A 101 9.76 -4.88 -0.67
C MET A 101 9.27 -4.30 -2.01
N VAL A 102 8.13 -4.78 -2.52
CA VAL A 102 7.66 -4.45 -3.88
C VAL A 102 7.02 -3.05 -4.00
N PRO A 103 6.27 -2.52 -3.01
CA PRO A 103 5.62 -1.23 -3.18
C PRO A 103 6.62 -0.13 -3.52
N GLY A 104 6.39 0.59 -4.62
CA GLY A 104 7.17 1.78 -4.98
C GLY A 104 6.56 3.10 -4.48
N LEU A 105 5.27 3.06 -4.16
CA LEU A 105 4.45 4.11 -3.57
C LEU A 105 3.42 3.43 -2.66
N VAL A 106 3.20 3.98 -1.48
CA VAL A 106 2.12 3.56 -0.57
C VAL A 106 1.17 4.73 -0.38
N VAL A 107 -0.12 4.48 -0.54
CA VAL A 107 -1.19 5.47 -0.34
C VAL A 107 -2.11 4.97 0.76
N LEU A 108 -2.43 5.82 1.73
CA LEU A 108 -3.22 5.49 2.91
C LEU A 108 -4.45 6.38 2.98
N ASP A 109 -5.64 5.82 3.17
CA ASP A 109 -6.88 6.61 3.28
C ASP A 109 -7.39 6.71 4.73
N GLU A 110 -6.88 7.70 5.48
CA GLU A 110 -7.20 7.89 6.90
C GLU A 110 -8.62 8.41 7.18
N GLY A 111 -9.44 8.70 6.15
CA GLY A 111 -10.74 9.36 6.30
C GLY A 111 -11.70 8.74 7.33
N HIS A 112 -11.52 7.47 7.70
CA HIS A 112 -12.40 6.75 8.62
C HIS A 112 -11.72 5.76 9.58
N THR A 113 -10.40 5.82 9.79
CA THR A 113 -9.72 4.84 10.66
C THR A 113 -9.95 5.16 12.15
N PRO A 114 -10.54 4.25 12.95
CA PRO A 114 -10.65 4.46 14.40
C PRO A 114 -9.25 4.57 15.02
N ARG A 115 -9.00 5.64 15.80
CA ARG A 115 -7.71 5.94 16.45
C ARG A 115 -7.05 4.75 17.17
N ASN A 116 -7.83 3.78 17.64
CA ASN A 116 -7.34 2.64 18.43
C ASN A 116 -6.67 1.52 17.60
N ASN A 117 -6.93 1.44 16.29
CA ASN A 117 -6.28 0.45 15.41
C ASN A 117 -4.98 0.99 14.77
N ASN A 118 -4.55 2.19 15.16
CA ASN A 118 -3.48 2.90 14.50
C ASN A 118 -2.10 2.25 14.74
N THR A 119 -1.83 1.70 15.93
CA THR A 119 -0.50 1.19 16.28
C THR A 119 -0.03 0.03 15.39
N ALA A 120 -0.87 -0.97 15.15
CA ALA A 120 -0.52 -2.11 14.30
C ALA A 120 -0.35 -1.71 12.84
N LEU A 121 -1.18 -0.77 12.35
CA LEU A 121 -1.08 -0.21 11.02
C LEU A 121 0.21 0.60 10.85
N VAL A 122 0.46 1.56 11.74
CA VAL A 122 1.68 2.40 11.75
C VAL A 122 2.93 1.53 11.84
N HIS A 123 2.95 0.53 12.73
CA HIS A 123 4.05 -0.40 12.82
C HIS A 123 4.24 -1.19 11.52
N SER A 124 3.17 -1.72 10.93
CA SER A 124 3.25 -2.43 9.64
C SER A 124 3.75 -1.53 8.50
N LEU A 125 3.32 -0.26 8.47
CA LEU A 125 3.75 0.73 7.48
C LEU A 125 5.21 1.14 7.65
N SER A 126 5.70 1.24 8.89
CA SER A 126 7.10 1.55 9.18
C SER A 126 8.06 0.52 8.58
N ARG A 127 7.60 -0.72 8.42
CA ARG A 127 8.39 -1.84 7.89
C ARG A 127 8.48 -1.87 6.36
N ILE A 128 7.57 -1.20 5.64
CA ILE A 128 7.64 -1.12 4.18
C ILE A 128 8.87 -0.30 3.78
N GLN A 129 9.65 -0.83 2.84
CA GLN A 129 10.94 -0.27 2.42
C GLN A 129 10.84 1.03 1.63
N THR A 130 9.79 1.23 0.82
CA THR A 130 9.71 2.47 0.06
C THR A 130 9.55 3.68 0.96
N PRO A 131 10.32 4.77 0.74
CA PRO A 131 10.13 6.02 1.47
C PRO A 131 8.91 6.82 0.98
N ARG A 132 8.32 6.46 -0.18
CA ARG A 132 7.20 7.19 -0.78
C ARG A 132 5.88 6.73 -0.17
N LYS A 133 5.47 7.38 0.93
CA LYS A 133 4.22 7.13 1.64
C LYS A 133 3.37 8.40 1.61
N VAL A 134 2.13 8.31 1.12
CA VAL A 134 1.17 9.40 1.05
C VAL A 134 -0.03 9.04 1.91
N VAL A 135 -0.46 9.96 2.76
CA VAL A 135 -1.62 9.80 3.63
C VAL A 135 -2.70 10.78 3.20
N LEU A 136 -3.92 10.29 3.03
CA LEU A 136 -5.12 11.08 2.76
C LEU A 136 -5.84 11.28 4.08
N SER A 137 -5.68 12.45 4.68
CA SER A 137 -6.51 12.84 5.82
C SER A 137 -7.71 13.62 5.29
N GLY A 138 -8.92 13.22 5.70
CA GLY A 138 -10.13 14.03 5.52
C GLY A 138 -10.11 15.31 6.37
N THR A 139 -9.13 15.45 7.26
CA THR A 139 -8.87 16.65 8.05
C THR A 139 -7.66 17.38 7.47
N LEU A 140 -7.90 18.55 6.87
CA LEU A 140 -6.92 19.63 6.88
C LEU A 140 -6.65 19.90 8.38
N PHE A 141 -5.40 19.81 8.82
CA PHE A 141 -4.94 19.97 10.22
C PHE A 141 -5.10 18.75 11.16
N GLN A 142 -3.99 18.00 11.34
CA GLN A 142 -3.31 17.81 12.63
C GLN A 142 -2.07 16.92 12.44
N ASN A 143 -1.09 17.37 11.65
CA ASN A 143 0.25 16.82 11.71
C ASN A 143 0.92 17.35 12.99
N HIS A 144 0.73 16.66 14.11
CA HIS A 144 1.81 16.62 15.10
C HIS A 144 2.82 15.60 14.59
N VAL A 145 3.75 16.12 13.78
CA VAL A 145 5.01 15.45 13.50
C VAL A 145 5.69 15.24 14.85
N LYS A 146 5.49 14.05 15.44
CA LYS A 146 6.42 13.55 16.44
C LYS A 146 7.63 13.09 15.63
N GLU A 147 8.54 14.05 15.44
CA GLU A 147 9.89 13.83 14.98
C GLU A 147 10.58 12.94 16.02
N SER A 148 10.46 11.61 15.86
CA SER A 148 11.34 10.71 16.58
C SER A 148 12.68 10.74 15.86
N SER A 149 13.54 11.63 16.34
CA SER A 149 14.98 11.56 16.11
C SER A 149 15.45 10.13 16.41
N THR A 150 15.70 9.34 15.37
CA THR A 150 16.55 8.16 15.47
C THR A 150 17.38 8.14 14.20
N SER A 151 18.59 8.67 14.38
CA SER A 151 19.68 8.73 13.43
C SER A 151 19.90 7.38 12.75
N SER A 152 19.96 7.37 11.41
CA SER A 152 20.81 6.47 10.63
C SER A 152 20.91 6.96 9.18
N ASN A 153 22.03 7.63 8.89
CA ASN A 153 22.65 7.87 7.59
C ASN A 153 21.81 8.49 6.46
N TRP A 154 21.73 9.81 6.49
CA TRP A 154 21.74 10.62 5.27
C TRP A 154 23.19 11.03 4.99
N SER A 155 23.82 10.40 4.00
CA SER A 155 25.13 10.81 3.49
C SER A 155 24.98 12.13 2.71
N ALA A 156 25.52 13.21 3.28
CA ALA A 156 25.70 14.48 2.60
C ALA A 156 26.79 14.34 1.52
N LEU A 157 26.45 14.75 0.29
CA LEU A 157 27.42 15.01 -0.75
C LEU A 157 28.01 16.40 -0.53
N SER A 158 29.34 16.49 -0.42
CA SER A 158 30.09 17.67 -0.83
C SER A 158 31.44 17.22 -1.36
N SER A 159 31.65 17.59 -2.63
CA SER A 159 32.86 17.74 -3.44
C SER A 159 34.21 17.38 -2.85
#